data_AF-A0AAD8EGN2-F1
#
_entry.id   AF-A0AAD8EGN2-F1
#
_cell.length_a   1.000
_cell.length_b   1.000
_cell.length_c   1.000
_cell.angle_alpha   90.00
_cell.angle_beta   90.00
_cell.angle_gamma   90.00
#
_symmetry.space_group_name_H-M   'P 1'
#
loop_
_entity.id
_entity.type
_entity.pdbx_description
1 polymer ?
#
loop_
_entity_poly.entity_id
_entity_poly.type
_entity_poly.pdbx_seq_one_letter_code
_entity_poly.pdbx_strand_id
1 'polypeptide(L)' 'LQTHMAEKAMTVDTLKVLHGTLKTCPGENVLAEDPKALRTNVELMQHQKRALAWLLWRESSKPYGGIL' A
#
# COMPACT_ATOMS: atom_id res chain seq x y z
N LEU A 1 14.07 -18.09 25.41
CA LEU A 1 13.96 -16.72 25.96
C LEU A 1 14.51 -15.66 25.01
N GLN A 2 15.75 -15.79 24.50
CA GLN A 2 16.31 -14.86 23.49
C GLN A 2 15.49 -14.76 22.19
N THR A 3 15.05 -15.89 21.62
CA THR A 3 14.25 -15.91 20.38
C THR A 3 12.96 -15.10 20.50
N HIS A 4 12.21 -15.30 21.58
CA HIS A 4 10.97 -14.57 21.85
C HIS A 4 11.20 -13.05 22.00
N MET A 5 12.31 -12.63 22.62
CA MET A 5 12.65 -11.20 22.71
C MET A 5 13.01 -10.61 21.33
N ALA A 6 13.74 -11.36 20.51
CA ALA A 6 14.07 -10.95 19.15
C ALA A 6 12.83 -10.82 18.26
N GLU A 7 11.90 -11.78 18.32
CA GLU A 7 10.62 -11.73 17.60
C GLU A 7 9.77 -10.51 17.99
N LYS A 8 9.70 -10.21 19.30
CA LYS A 8 8.98 -9.05 19.81
C LYS A 8 9.61 -7.73 19.31
N ALA A 9 10.94 -7.64 19.30
CA ALA A 9 11.64 -6.47 18.77
C ALA A 9 11.36 -6.30 17.27
N MET A 10 11.45 -7.37 16.47
CA MET A 10 11.13 -7.34 15.04
C MET A 10 9.69 -6.90 14.77
N THR A 11 8.73 -7.36 15.58
CA THR A 11 7.32 -6.97 15.47
C THR A 11 7.16 -5.47 15.69
N VAL A 12 7.76 -4.94 16.76
CA VAL A 12 7.70 -3.51 17.10
C VAL A 12 8.35 -2.65 16.02
N ASP A 13 9.48 -3.07 15.48
CA ASP A 13 10.16 -2.32 14.43
C ASP A 13 9.37 -2.34 13.12
N THR A 14 8.74 -3.47 12.79
CA THR A 14 7.82 -3.56 11.64
C THR A 14 6.64 -2.61 11.79
N LEU A 15 6.05 -2.52 13.00
CA LEU A 15 4.95 -1.58 13.28
C LEU A 15 5.39 -0.12 13.13
N LYS A 16 6.60 0.23 13.58
CA LYS A 16 7.15 1.59 13.39
C LYS A 16 7.32 1.92 11.92
N VAL A 17 7.84 0.99 11.11
CA VAL A 17 7.99 1.17 9.67
C VAL A 17 6.62 1.36 9.02
N LEU A 18 5.64 0.51 9.32
CA LEU A 18 4.27 0.63 8.81
C LEU A 18 3.66 2.00 9.15
N HIS A 19 3.72 2.42 10.41
CA HIS A 19 3.24 3.73 10.83
C HIS A 19 3.94 4.88 10.10
N GLY A 20 5.26 4.77 9.89
CA GLY A 20 6.03 5.72 9.09
C GLY A 20 5.54 5.81 7.65
N THR A 21 5.31 4.67 7.00
CA THR A 21 4.86 4.64 5.59
C THR A 21 3.50 5.30 5.42
N LEU A 22 2.55 5.13 6.36
CA LEU A 22 1.20 5.71 6.28
C LEU A 22 1.19 7.24 6.07
N LYS A 23 2.25 7.94 6.49
CA LYS A 23 2.40 9.39 6.24
C LYS A 23 2.49 9.77 4.76
N THR A 24 2.90 8.82 3.93
CA THR A 24 3.04 8.98 2.47
C THR A 24 1.89 8.34 1.69
N CYS A 25 0.88 7.81 2.40
CA CYS A 25 -0.29 7.18 1.79
C CYS A 25 -1.02 8.19 0.88
N PRO A 26 -1.40 7.81 -0.34
CA PRO A 26 -2.17 8.68 -1.23
C PRO A 26 -3.49 9.07 -0.57
N GLY A 27 -3.80 10.36 -0.59
CA GLY A 27 -5.09 10.88 -0.13
C GLY A 27 -6.22 10.59 -1.12
N GLU A 28 -7.46 10.87 -0.72
CA GLU A 28 -8.67 10.58 -1.52
C GLU A 28 -8.74 11.30 -2.88
N ASN A 29 -7.95 12.35 -3.06
CA ASN A 29 -7.90 13.12 -4.30
C ASN A 29 -6.85 12.58 -5.28
N VAL A 30 -6.02 11.61 -4.86
CA VAL A 30 -5.02 10.99 -5.73
C VAL A 30 -5.69 9.89 -6.54
N LEU A 31 -5.66 10.04 -7.86
CA LEU A 31 -6.20 9.08 -8.82
C LEU A 31 -5.06 8.53 -9.68
N ALA A 32 -5.02 7.21 -9.83
CA ALA A 32 -4.14 6.59 -10.81
C ALA A 32 -4.75 6.68 -12.23
N GLU A 33 -3.86 6.70 -13.22
CA GLU A 33 -4.26 6.58 -14.63
C GLU A 33 -4.73 5.15 -14.96
N ASP A 34 -5.53 5.04 -16.01
CA ASP A 34 -5.99 3.74 -16.49
C ASP A 34 -4.80 2.93 -17.03
N PRO A 35 -4.61 1.66 -16.60
CA PRO A 35 -3.52 0.83 -17.09
C PRO A 35 -3.62 0.64 -18.61
N LYS A 36 -2.50 0.76 -19.31
CA LYS A 36 -2.44 0.58 -20.78
C LYS A 36 -2.89 -0.82 -21.25
N ALA A 37 -2.81 -1.81 -20.36
CA ALA A 37 -3.23 -3.18 -20.63
C ALA A 37 -4.73 -3.42 -20.41
N LEU A 38 -5.47 -2.42 -19.91
CA LEU A 38 -6.92 -2.48 -19.76
C LEU A 38 -7.58 -2.49 -21.15
N ARG A 39 -8.70 -3.22 -21.29
CA ARG A 39 -9.44 -3.25 -22.55
C ARG A 39 -9.91 -1.83 -22.89
N THR A 40 -9.85 -1.46 -24.16
CA THR A 40 -10.17 -0.10 -24.64
C THR A 40 -11.62 0.33 -24.41
N ASN A 41 -12.51 -0.62 -24.12
CA ASN A 41 -13.91 -0.36 -23.80
C ASN A 41 -14.19 -0.26 -22.29
N VAL A 42 -13.17 -0.35 -21.43
CA VAL A 42 -13.30 -0.28 -19.98
C VAL A 42 -12.61 0.99 -19.49
N GLU A 43 -13.38 1.83 -18.80
CA GLU A 43 -12.88 2.99 -18.07
C GLU A 43 -13.04 2.74 -16.57
N LEU A 44 -11.99 2.97 -15.79
CA LEU A 44 -12.09 2.79 -14.34
C LEU A 44 -12.89 3.92 -13.71
N MET A 45 -13.82 3.56 -12.83
CA MET A 45 -14.56 4.50 -11.99
C MET A 45 -13.60 5.21 -11.03
N GLN A 46 -13.99 6.40 -10.55
CA GLN A 46 -13.14 7.21 -9.66
C GLN A 46 -12.67 6.45 -8.41
N HIS A 47 -13.54 5.66 -7.77
CA HIS A 47 -13.14 4.86 -6.61
C HIS A 47 -12.16 3.73 -6.97
N GLN A 48 -12.25 3.17 -8.18
CA GLN A 48 -11.29 2.18 -8.68
C GLN A 48 -9.93 2.83 -8.95
N LYS A 49 -9.90 4.05 -9.51
CA LYS A 49 -8.66 4.83 -9.71
C LYS A 49 -7.99 5.21 -8.38
N ARG A 50 -8.78 5.50 -7.34
CA ARG A 50 -8.29 5.69 -5.95
C ARG A 50 -7.68 4.41 -5.40
N ALA A 51 -8.41 3.30 -5.49
CA ALA A 51 -7.93 1.99 -5.04
C ALA A 51 -6.63 1.59 -5.77
N LEU A 52 -6.55 1.84 -7.08
CA LEU A 52 -5.36 1.59 -7.88
C LEU A 52 -4.17 2.46 -7.41
N ALA A 53 -4.39 3.74 -7.14
CA ALA A 53 -3.34 4.61 -6.58
C ALA A 53 -2.82 4.07 -5.22
N TRP A 54 -3.73 3.61 -4.36
CA TRP A 54 -3.37 2.98 -3.08
C TRP A 54 -2.54 1.70 -3.29
N LEU A 55 -2.95 0.83 -4.20
CA LEU A 55 -2.23 -0.42 -4.50
C LEU A 55 -0.82 -0.16 -5.01
N LEU A 56 -0.66 0.75 -5.97
CA LEU A 56 0.66 1.13 -6.52
C LEU A 56 1.59 1.69 -5.43
N TRP A 57 1.06 2.55 -4.56
CA TRP A 57 1.81 3.05 -3.41
C TRP A 57 2.16 1.94 -2.43
N ARG A 58 1.22 1.05 -2.12
CA ARG A 58 1.40 -0.05 -1.17
C ARG A 58 2.46 -1.03 -1.61
N GLU A 59 2.53 -1.34 -2.91
CA GLU A 59 3.59 -2.17 -3.50
C GLU A 59 4.98 -1.51 -3.44
N SER A 60 5.07 -0.18 -3.36
CA SER A 60 6.36 0.53 -3.25
C SER A 60 6.93 0.59 -1.82
N SER A 61 6.12 0.26 -0.82
CA SER A 61 6.44 0.43 0.60
C SER A 61 6.76 -0.92 1.26
N LYS A 62 7.63 -0.92 2.28
CA LYS A 62 7.93 -2.14 3.07
C LYS A 62 7.08 -2.23 4.34
N PRO A 63 6.65 -3.43 4.75
CA PRO A 63 6.55 -4.65 3.94
C PRO A 63 5.61 -4.45 2.75
N TYR A 64 5.91 -5.13 1.64
CA TYR A 64 5.12 -5.04 0.41
C TYR A 64 3.76 -5.73 0.58
N GLY A 65 2.76 -5.25 -0.16
CA GLY A 65 1.41 -5.80 -0.14
C GLY A 65 0.53 -5.23 0.99
N GLY A 66 -0.72 -5.69 1.01
CA GLY A 66 -1.75 -5.23 1.94
C GLY A 66 -3.12 -5.82 1.58
N ILE A 67 -4.10 -5.62 2.45
CA ILE A 67 -5.50 -5.98 2.20
C ILE A 67 -6.21 -4.74 1.66
N LEU A 68 -6.96 -4.91 0.56
CA LEU A 68 -7.80 -3.89 -0.05
C LEU A 68 -9.22 -3.97 0.51
#